data_AF-A0A958KE06-F1
#
_entry.id   AF-A0A958KE06-F1
#
_cell.length_a   1.000
_cell.length_b   1.000
_cell.length_c   1.000
_cell.angle_alpha   90.00
_cell.angle_beta   90.00
_cell.angle_gamma   90.00
#
_symmetry.space_group_name_H-M   'P 1'
#
loop_
_entity.id
_entity.type
_entity.pdbx_description
1 polymer ?
#
loop_
_entity_poly.entity_id
_entity_poly.type
_entity_poly.pdbx_seq_one_letter_code
_entity_poly.pdbx_strand_id
1 'polypeptide(L)'
;MKRLAKLIQFYQPFAIAIFALLFICASPYEVLALEVTEDFSSRQHFGSSELVWNQQQQILHPPIIVKDWDDGGGVQSTSVDVGDGDHGEFSINTYAQFSESGDLSGQVIRINTDTFPSLHFTTFDLAAGWVLQPTGASPLVIRVQGDVVISGTINCSGESGEDISSNKTQINSGGEGRCAGARGGDGGSDIVIPTAGSAGGANVSGGEWGPAGLATGGQGGGGGGGYTKAGLAEDAVEGDDSTGGAGGVAGTQFRDDGFAIAPWSGGSGGGGGSAFTDLGDPANHSSGGGGGAGGGLIYIASGGNILISATGSVLANGGTGGGTLGTLKAGGGGGGAGGSIILFAAGDINILGSVSALHGNGGVSNGGDGGRGSYGRTWVQDKDVPSGNLETPITQLNLPGEIKYETGVDYQVISGAIDLLNTQPEVTAASLVSENSVNGSVDFELAFSASTAEESFTGWQAASSFIDAVPRTRFMKFRLLVNNTDDTTPLTLSGLSVTYNGYMREDFSFTTGCGSIHNDQPPPIGWVFFLIFPLMLLLTLRFLDIDFLSQKA
;
A
#
# COMPACT_ATOMS: atom_id res chain seq x y z
N MET A 1 -47.76 -28.48 72.50
CA MET A 1 -47.38 -29.45 71.43
C MET A 1 -48.36 -29.49 70.26
N LYS A 2 -49.67 -29.78 70.43
CA LYS A 2 -50.64 -29.83 69.30
C LYS A 2 -50.78 -28.51 68.48
N ARG A 3 -50.59 -27.34 69.10
CA ARG A 3 -50.59 -26.04 68.39
C ARG A 3 -49.33 -25.80 67.55
N LEU A 4 -48.17 -26.29 68.00
CA LEU A 4 -46.91 -26.19 67.26
C LEU A 4 -46.93 -27.06 65.99
N ALA A 5 -47.53 -28.25 66.07
CA ALA A 5 -47.69 -29.15 64.92
C ALA A 5 -48.59 -28.55 63.81
N LYS A 6 -49.66 -27.83 64.19
CA LYS A 6 -50.52 -27.12 63.23
C LYS A 6 -49.84 -25.92 62.57
N LEU A 7 -48.98 -25.21 63.32
CA LEU A 7 -48.20 -24.11 62.77
C LEU A 7 -47.22 -24.61 61.69
N ILE A 8 -46.51 -25.71 61.95
CA ILE A 8 -45.55 -26.30 61.00
C ILE A 8 -46.26 -26.80 59.72
N GLN A 9 -47.45 -27.39 59.82
CA GLN A 9 -48.24 -27.81 58.65
C GLN A 9 -48.73 -26.63 57.79
N PHE A 10 -48.93 -25.45 58.36
CA PHE A 10 -49.41 -24.27 57.63
C PHE A 10 -48.28 -23.54 56.89
N TYR A 11 -47.05 -23.56 57.43
CA TYR A 11 -45.88 -22.92 56.81
C TYR A 11 -45.17 -23.79 55.76
N GLN A 12 -45.41 -25.11 55.76
CA GLN A 12 -44.77 -26.03 54.83
C GLN A 12 -44.95 -25.68 53.34
N PRO A 13 -46.18 -25.38 52.83
CA PRO A 13 -46.34 -25.00 51.42
C PRO A 13 -45.71 -23.64 51.07
N PHE A 14 -45.62 -22.72 52.04
CA PHE A 14 -45.01 -21.41 51.83
C PHE A 14 -43.48 -21.49 51.77
N ALA A 15 -42.88 -22.33 52.62
CA ALA A 15 -41.44 -22.61 52.57
C ALA A 15 -41.04 -23.33 51.27
N ILE A 16 -41.87 -24.27 50.79
CA ILE A 16 -41.65 -24.97 49.51
C ILE A 16 -41.79 -24.00 48.33
N ALA A 17 -42.76 -23.08 48.36
CA ALA A 17 -42.91 -22.06 47.31
C ALA A 17 -41.72 -21.07 47.29
N ILE A 18 -41.23 -20.62 48.46
CA ILE A 18 -40.02 -19.76 48.53
C ILE A 18 -38.78 -20.52 48.05
N PHE A 19 -38.62 -21.80 48.41
CA PHE A 19 -37.51 -22.63 47.92
C PHE A 19 -37.59 -22.85 46.41
N ALA A 20 -38.78 -23.14 45.86
CA ALA A 20 -38.98 -23.27 44.42
C ALA A 20 -38.75 -21.94 43.67
N LEU A 21 -39.11 -20.80 44.27
CA LEU A 21 -38.86 -19.48 43.69
C LEU A 21 -37.37 -19.09 43.71
N LEU A 22 -36.66 -19.40 44.80
CA LEU A 22 -35.20 -19.28 44.86
C LEU A 22 -34.50 -20.19 43.85
N PHE A 23 -35.08 -21.35 43.54
CA PHE A 23 -34.57 -22.26 42.52
C PHE A 23 -34.86 -21.76 41.09
N ILE A 24 -36.00 -21.12 40.83
CA ILE A 24 -36.35 -20.55 39.52
C ILE A 24 -35.56 -19.25 39.24
N CYS A 25 -35.25 -18.46 40.26
CA CYS A 25 -34.33 -17.31 40.14
C CYS A 25 -32.85 -17.73 40.10
N ALA A 26 -32.54 -19.00 40.35
CA ALA A 26 -31.23 -19.60 40.18
C ALA A 26 -31.19 -20.44 38.90
N SER A 27 -31.80 -19.93 37.82
CA SER A 27 -31.55 -20.49 36.48
C SER A 27 -30.03 -20.49 36.26
N PRO A 28 -29.42 -21.65 35.97
CA PRO A 28 -28.00 -21.71 35.70
C PRO A 28 -27.74 -20.78 34.51
N TYR A 29 -26.87 -19.79 34.70
CA TYR A 29 -26.37 -18.99 33.60
C TYR A 29 -25.72 -19.98 32.62
N GLU A 30 -26.20 -20.02 31.38
CA GLU A 30 -25.53 -20.80 30.34
C GLU A 30 -24.21 -20.09 30.05
N VAL A 31 -23.13 -20.69 30.55
CA VAL A 31 -21.77 -20.26 30.23
C VAL A 31 -21.49 -20.75 28.82
N LEU A 32 -21.44 -19.82 27.87
CA LEU A 32 -21.03 -20.12 26.51
C LEU A 32 -19.52 -19.86 26.39
N ALA A 33 -18.77 -20.88 26.00
CA ALA A 33 -17.38 -20.70 25.59
C ALA A 33 -17.37 -19.95 24.25
N LEU A 34 -16.71 -18.80 24.23
CA LEU A 34 -16.49 -17.96 23.07
C LEU A 34 -14.99 -17.96 22.75
N GLU A 35 -14.65 -17.70 21.50
CA GLU A 35 -13.28 -17.70 21.03
C GLU A 35 -13.02 -16.45 20.18
N VAL A 36 -11.92 -15.77 20.46
CA VAL A 36 -11.31 -14.84 19.51
C VAL A 36 -10.16 -15.58 18.86
N THR A 37 -10.21 -15.70 17.54
CA THR A 37 -9.13 -16.28 16.73
C THR A 37 -8.63 -15.22 15.76
N GLU A 38 -7.32 -15.17 15.59
CA GLU A 38 -6.67 -14.40 14.54
C GLU A 38 -5.74 -15.35 13.78
N ASP A 39 -5.98 -15.49 12.48
CA ASP A 39 -5.20 -16.32 11.55
C ASP A 39 -4.40 -15.47 10.56
N PHE A 40 -4.38 -14.15 10.75
CA PHE A 40 -3.70 -13.17 9.91
C PHE A 40 -4.16 -13.13 8.45
N SER A 41 -5.23 -13.84 8.08
CA SER A 41 -5.82 -13.82 6.73
C SER A 41 -6.55 -12.51 6.41
N SER A 42 -6.83 -11.71 7.42
CA SER A 42 -7.44 -10.38 7.29
C SER A 42 -6.82 -9.42 8.30
N ARG A 43 -7.05 -8.11 8.14
CA ARG A 43 -6.63 -7.09 9.11
C ARG A 43 -7.76 -6.64 10.03
N GLN A 44 -8.78 -7.47 10.22
CA GLN A 44 -9.97 -7.11 11.01
C GLN A 44 -9.62 -6.64 12.43
N HIS A 45 -8.65 -7.28 13.08
CA HIS A 45 -8.18 -6.91 14.42
C HIS A 45 -6.82 -6.22 14.41
N PHE A 46 -6.36 -5.69 13.27
CA PHE A 46 -5.09 -4.97 13.18
C PHE A 46 -5.17 -3.63 13.93
N GLY A 47 -4.17 -3.34 14.76
CA GLY A 47 -3.98 -2.02 15.39
C GLY A 47 -2.71 -1.34 14.89
N SER A 48 -1.55 -1.87 15.30
CA SER A 48 -0.22 -1.42 14.85
C SER A 48 0.75 -2.59 14.81
N SER A 49 1.75 -2.53 13.94
CA SER A 49 2.73 -3.60 13.80
C SER A 49 4.06 -3.07 13.28
N GLU A 50 5.16 -3.51 13.88
CA GLU A 50 6.51 -3.43 13.31
C GLU A 50 6.83 -4.68 12.47
N LEU A 51 6.06 -5.76 12.63
CA LEU A 51 6.10 -6.94 11.78
C LEU A 51 5.29 -6.71 10.51
N VAL A 52 5.57 -7.51 9.49
CA VAL A 52 4.78 -7.59 8.26
C VAL A 52 3.59 -8.51 8.51
N TRP A 53 2.38 -7.97 8.35
CA TRP A 53 1.13 -8.74 8.38
C TRP A 53 0.83 -9.28 6.98
N ASN A 54 1.29 -10.49 6.69
CA ASN A 54 1.19 -11.11 5.37
C ASN A 54 -0.13 -11.89 5.24
N GLN A 55 -1.15 -11.26 4.66
CA GLN A 55 -2.49 -11.86 4.48
C GLN A 55 -2.47 -13.01 3.47
N GLN A 56 -1.58 -12.94 2.47
CA GLN A 56 -1.45 -13.98 1.46
C GLN A 56 -0.91 -15.29 2.03
N GLN A 57 0.07 -15.19 2.93
CA GLN A 57 0.67 -16.35 3.59
C GLN A 57 -0.03 -16.72 4.90
N GLN A 58 -0.92 -15.86 5.41
CA GLN A 58 -1.59 -16.02 6.71
C GLN A 58 -0.58 -16.07 7.86
N ILE A 59 0.44 -15.21 7.79
CA ILE A 59 1.50 -15.15 8.80
C ILE A 59 1.87 -13.72 9.20
N LEU A 60 2.42 -13.57 10.41
CA LEU A 60 3.27 -12.45 10.79
C LEU A 60 4.74 -12.86 10.66
N HIS A 61 5.54 -11.99 10.06
CA HIS A 61 7.00 -12.18 9.97
C HIS A 61 7.76 -10.84 10.16
N PRO A 62 9.05 -10.88 10.54
CA PRO A 62 9.89 -9.69 10.63
C PRO A 62 9.98 -8.93 9.30
N PRO A 63 10.30 -7.63 9.33
CA PRO A 63 10.61 -6.86 8.13
C PRO A 63 11.67 -7.53 7.26
N ILE A 64 11.55 -7.35 5.94
CA ILE A 64 12.55 -7.81 4.99
C ILE A 64 13.52 -6.65 4.74
N ILE A 65 14.81 -6.94 4.63
CA ILE A 65 15.85 -5.95 4.37
C ILE A 65 16.74 -6.41 3.20
N VAL A 66 17.26 -5.44 2.44
CA VAL A 66 18.48 -5.64 1.65
C VAL A 66 19.65 -5.32 2.57
N LYS A 67 20.44 -6.33 2.92
CA LYS A 67 21.59 -6.23 3.81
C LYS A 67 22.89 -6.11 3.02
N ASP A 68 23.82 -5.34 3.54
CA ASP A 68 25.19 -5.21 3.02
C ASP A 68 25.32 -4.82 1.52
N TRP A 69 24.45 -3.94 1.03
CA TRP A 69 24.55 -3.40 -0.35
C TRP A 69 25.46 -2.17 -0.43
N ASP A 70 26.08 -1.90 -1.58
CA ASP A 70 27.02 -0.77 -1.77
C ASP A 70 26.89 -0.16 -3.18
N ASP A 71 26.66 1.15 -3.23
CA ASP A 71 26.60 2.01 -4.42
C ASP A 71 27.90 2.81 -4.68
N GLY A 72 28.96 2.52 -3.93
CA GLY A 72 30.19 3.32 -3.90
C GLY A 72 30.23 4.32 -2.74
N GLY A 73 29.14 4.51 -2.00
CA GLY A 73 29.05 5.27 -0.75
C GLY A 73 29.44 4.47 0.50
N GLY A 74 29.67 3.16 0.36
CA GLY A 74 29.95 2.23 1.44
C GLY A 74 28.79 1.29 1.72
N VAL A 75 29.06 0.24 2.50
CA VAL A 75 28.10 -0.82 2.81
C VAL A 75 26.93 -0.30 3.67
N GLN A 76 25.71 -0.56 3.21
CA GLN A 76 24.45 -0.08 3.79
C GLN A 76 23.43 -1.22 3.94
N SER A 77 22.33 -0.95 4.63
CA SER A 77 21.15 -1.83 4.69
C SER A 77 19.88 -1.01 4.61
N THR A 78 18.84 -1.56 3.97
CA THR A 78 17.58 -0.84 3.74
C THR A 78 16.40 -1.78 3.90
N SER A 79 15.39 -1.33 4.66
CA SER A 79 14.14 -2.06 4.79
C SER A 79 13.34 -2.02 3.49
N VAL A 80 12.70 -3.14 3.18
CA VAL A 80 11.84 -3.29 2.02
C VAL A 80 10.42 -3.55 2.47
N ASP A 81 9.56 -2.62 2.05
CA ASP A 81 8.14 -2.66 2.30
C ASP A 81 7.44 -3.42 1.16
N VAL A 82 6.96 -4.62 1.46
CA VAL A 82 6.17 -5.48 0.56
C VAL A 82 4.67 -5.20 0.64
N GLY A 83 4.27 -4.16 1.38
CA GLY A 83 2.89 -3.72 1.50
C GLY A 83 2.07 -4.57 2.49
N ASP A 84 0.83 -4.14 2.67
CA ASP A 84 -0.09 -4.69 3.66
C ASP A 84 -1.31 -5.43 3.05
N GLY A 85 -1.37 -5.52 1.72
CA GLY A 85 -2.39 -6.26 0.98
C GLY A 85 -3.79 -5.64 1.01
N ASP A 86 -3.93 -4.36 1.39
CA ASP A 86 -5.24 -3.70 1.53
C ASP A 86 -6.04 -3.58 0.22
N HIS A 87 -5.38 -3.64 -0.94
CA HIS A 87 -6.00 -3.67 -2.26
C HIS A 87 -6.36 -5.10 -2.72
N GLY A 88 -6.12 -6.13 -1.91
CA GLY A 88 -6.42 -7.52 -2.25
C GLY A 88 -5.61 -8.05 -3.44
N GLU A 89 -6.21 -8.92 -4.25
CA GLU A 89 -5.56 -9.46 -5.46
C GLU A 89 -5.70 -8.50 -6.65
N PHE A 90 -4.63 -8.32 -7.42
CA PHE A 90 -4.65 -7.73 -8.75
C PHE A 90 -4.69 -8.84 -9.82
N SER A 91 -5.86 -9.10 -10.40
CA SER A 91 -6.07 -10.12 -11.43
C SER A 91 -7.13 -9.67 -12.43
N ILE A 92 -7.37 -10.45 -13.50
CA ILE A 92 -8.36 -10.12 -14.54
C ILE A 92 -9.77 -9.86 -13.98
N ASN A 93 -10.10 -10.44 -12.82
CA ASN A 93 -11.39 -10.24 -12.15
C ASN A 93 -11.46 -8.93 -11.36
N THR A 94 -10.33 -8.30 -11.05
CA THR A 94 -10.23 -7.08 -10.23
C THR A 94 -9.67 -5.87 -10.97
N TYR A 95 -9.16 -6.00 -12.20
CA TYR A 95 -8.64 -4.86 -12.99
C TYR A 95 -9.56 -3.64 -13.06
N ALA A 96 -10.87 -3.85 -13.20
CA ALA A 96 -11.84 -2.76 -13.28
C ALA A 96 -11.92 -1.92 -11.99
N GLN A 97 -11.46 -2.43 -10.86
CA GLN A 97 -11.45 -1.70 -9.59
C GLN A 97 -10.35 -0.62 -9.56
N PHE A 98 -9.27 -0.84 -10.32
CA PHE A 98 -8.09 0.03 -10.33
C PHE A 98 -8.02 0.94 -11.56
N SER A 99 -8.74 0.59 -12.63
CA SER A 99 -8.81 1.43 -13.83
C SER A 99 -9.72 2.63 -13.62
N GLU A 100 -9.35 3.79 -14.14
CA GLU A 100 -10.15 5.01 -14.09
C GLU A 100 -11.58 4.75 -14.61
N SER A 101 -12.58 5.02 -13.76
CA SER A 101 -14.00 4.74 -14.04
C SER A 101 -14.32 3.27 -14.41
N GLY A 102 -13.44 2.33 -14.10
CA GLY A 102 -13.53 0.94 -14.52
C GLY A 102 -13.36 0.69 -16.02
N ASP A 103 -12.79 1.65 -16.77
CA ASP A 103 -12.60 1.51 -18.20
C ASP A 103 -11.47 0.53 -18.54
N LEU A 104 -11.82 -0.59 -19.15
CA LEU A 104 -10.89 -1.60 -19.66
C LEU A 104 -10.85 -1.64 -21.20
N SER A 105 -11.30 -0.57 -21.86
CA SER A 105 -11.30 -0.45 -23.31
C SER A 105 -9.90 -0.70 -23.89
N GLY A 106 -9.84 -1.56 -24.91
CA GLY A 106 -8.59 -1.94 -25.56
C GLY A 106 -7.67 -2.85 -24.75
N GLN A 107 -8.15 -3.48 -23.68
CA GLN A 107 -7.32 -4.26 -22.73
C GLN A 107 -6.27 -3.37 -22.03
N VAL A 108 -6.64 -2.12 -21.75
CA VAL A 108 -5.79 -1.16 -21.05
C VAL A 108 -6.37 -0.88 -19.67
N ILE A 109 -5.53 -1.01 -18.65
CA ILE A 109 -5.82 -0.68 -17.26
C ILE A 109 -5.18 0.69 -17.00
N ARG A 110 -5.99 1.71 -16.76
CA ARG A 110 -5.55 3.09 -16.57
C ARG A 110 -5.55 3.41 -15.09
N ILE A 111 -4.43 3.20 -14.41
CA ILE A 111 -4.32 3.51 -12.97
C ILE A 111 -3.91 4.96 -12.81
N ASN A 112 -4.64 5.72 -12.02
CA ASN A 112 -4.26 7.09 -11.67
C ASN A 112 -3.28 7.08 -10.48
N THR A 113 -1.98 7.29 -10.72
CA THR A 113 -0.93 7.24 -9.69
C THR A 113 -0.98 8.42 -8.72
N ASP A 114 -1.66 9.52 -9.06
CA ASP A 114 -1.90 10.61 -8.10
C ASP A 114 -3.00 10.23 -7.09
N THR A 115 -3.90 9.33 -7.49
CA THR A 115 -4.93 8.73 -6.61
C THR A 115 -4.40 7.51 -5.86
N PHE A 116 -3.57 6.71 -6.52
CA PHE A 116 -2.90 5.53 -5.97
C PHE A 116 -1.38 5.74 -5.98
N PRO A 117 -0.83 6.56 -5.05
CA PRO A 117 0.61 6.81 -4.98
C PRO A 117 1.39 5.55 -4.59
N SER A 118 0.69 4.54 -4.06
CA SER A 118 1.20 3.20 -3.78
C SER A 118 0.06 2.19 -3.83
N LEU A 119 0.29 1.04 -4.46
CA LEU A 119 -0.64 -0.08 -4.54
C LEU A 119 -0.10 -1.25 -3.72
N HIS A 120 -0.90 -1.79 -2.80
CA HIS A 120 -0.50 -2.89 -1.92
C HIS A 120 -1.41 -4.11 -2.13
N PHE A 121 -0.89 -5.14 -2.78
CA PHE A 121 -1.65 -6.32 -3.16
C PHE A 121 -1.24 -7.56 -2.35
N THR A 122 -2.15 -8.52 -2.23
CA THR A 122 -1.81 -9.87 -1.76
C THR A 122 -1.09 -10.67 -2.85
N THR A 123 -1.58 -10.58 -4.09
CA THR A 123 -0.99 -11.18 -5.30
C THR A 123 -1.14 -10.23 -6.49
N PHE A 124 -0.22 -10.30 -7.45
CA PHE A 124 -0.28 -9.49 -8.66
C PHE A 124 -0.09 -10.34 -9.91
N ASP A 125 -1.10 -10.39 -10.77
CA ASP A 125 -1.08 -11.07 -12.06
C ASP A 125 -1.54 -10.11 -13.17
N LEU A 126 -0.61 -9.68 -14.01
CA LEU A 126 -0.89 -8.95 -15.26
C LEU A 126 -0.91 -9.93 -16.44
N ALA A 127 -2.11 -10.31 -16.88
CA ALA A 127 -2.32 -11.31 -17.92
C ALA A 127 -1.76 -10.87 -19.30
N ALA A 128 -1.40 -11.85 -20.13
CA ALA A 128 -0.91 -11.60 -21.48
C ALA A 128 -1.93 -10.82 -22.34
N GLY A 129 -1.42 -9.87 -23.13
CA GLY A 129 -2.25 -9.00 -23.98
C GLY A 129 -2.85 -7.78 -23.27
N TRP A 130 -2.70 -7.68 -21.94
CA TRP A 130 -3.11 -6.50 -21.18
C TRP A 130 -1.99 -5.49 -21.04
N VAL A 131 -2.37 -4.20 -21.02
CA VAL A 131 -1.45 -3.10 -20.75
C VAL A 131 -1.86 -2.39 -19.47
N LEU A 132 -0.99 -2.39 -18.46
CA LEU A 132 -1.07 -1.47 -17.35
C LEU A 132 -0.42 -0.15 -17.77
N GLN A 133 -1.24 0.87 -17.97
CA GLN A 133 -0.81 2.19 -18.45
C GLN A 133 -1.19 3.25 -17.42
N PRO A 134 -0.28 3.60 -16.51
CA PRO A 134 -0.56 4.62 -15.52
C PRO A 134 -0.86 5.98 -16.15
N THR A 135 -1.67 6.72 -15.42
CA THR A 135 -2.12 8.09 -15.65
C THR A 135 -1.76 8.86 -14.38
N GLY A 136 -1.39 10.14 -14.49
CA GLY A 136 -0.90 10.90 -13.33
C GLY A 136 0.62 11.07 -13.29
N ALA A 137 1.03 12.01 -12.44
CA ALA A 137 2.41 12.49 -12.36
C ALA A 137 3.26 11.73 -11.33
N SER A 138 2.64 11.02 -10.39
CA SER A 138 3.38 10.27 -9.35
C SER A 138 3.97 8.96 -9.86
N PRO A 139 5.06 8.43 -9.26
CA PRO A 139 5.63 7.13 -9.64
C PRO A 139 4.64 5.97 -9.58
N LEU A 140 4.88 4.91 -10.36
CA LEU A 140 4.15 3.65 -10.21
C LEU A 140 4.85 2.79 -9.16
N VAL A 141 4.20 2.62 -8.01
CA VAL A 141 4.73 1.86 -6.87
C VAL A 141 3.79 0.70 -6.56
N ILE A 142 4.27 -0.53 -6.76
CA ILE A 142 3.53 -1.78 -6.56
C ILE A 142 4.24 -2.58 -5.47
N ARG A 143 3.50 -2.91 -4.41
CA ARG A 143 3.95 -3.72 -3.28
C ARG A 143 3.06 -4.95 -3.18
N VAL A 144 3.66 -6.12 -3.09
CA VAL A 144 2.94 -7.40 -3.16
C VAL A 144 3.43 -8.34 -2.08
N GLN A 145 2.52 -8.92 -1.31
CA GLN A 145 2.88 -9.83 -0.20
C GLN A 145 3.25 -11.24 -0.69
N GLY A 146 2.62 -11.71 -1.76
CA GLY A 146 2.90 -12.97 -2.45
C GLY A 146 3.65 -12.77 -3.76
N ASP A 147 3.31 -13.57 -4.77
CA ASP A 147 3.98 -13.55 -6.07
C ASP A 147 3.51 -12.42 -6.99
N VAL A 148 4.42 -11.97 -7.85
CA VAL A 148 4.18 -11.06 -8.98
C VAL A 148 4.39 -11.82 -10.28
N VAL A 149 3.38 -11.83 -11.15
CA VAL A 149 3.43 -12.39 -12.50
C VAL A 149 3.07 -11.30 -13.50
N ILE A 150 4.00 -11.02 -14.42
CA ILE A 150 3.82 -10.04 -15.48
C ILE A 150 3.93 -10.76 -16.81
N SER A 151 2.78 -11.03 -17.43
CA SER A 151 2.66 -11.58 -18.77
C SER A 151 2.19 -10.57 -19.81
N GLY A 152 1.61 -9.45 -19.37
CA GLY A 152 1.29 -8.28 -20.20
C GLY A 152 2.37 -7.21 -20.17
N THR A 153 1.99 -5.96 -20.43
CA THR A 153 2.91 -4.81 -20.47
C THR A 153 2.60 -3.81 -19.36
N ILE A 154 3.59 -3.50 -18.53
CA ILE A 154 3.57 -2.29 -17.70
C ILE A 154 4.26 -1.18 -18.49
N ASN A 155 3.55 -0.08 -18.78
CA ASN A 155 4.07 1.01 -19.62
C ASN A 155 4.05 2.37 -18.91
N CYS A 156 5.22 2.77 -18.42
CA CYS A 156 5.55 4.11 -17.95
C CYS A 156 6.50 4.85 -18.91
N SER A 157 6.51 4.50 -20.20
CA SER A 157 7.34 5.20 -21.17
C SER A 157 6.81 6.61 -21.43
N GLY A 158 7.71 7.56 -21.66
CA GLY A 158 7.39 8.92 -22.05
C GLY A 158 6.80 8.98 -23.47
N GLU A 159 5.89 9.92 -23.69
CA GLU A 159 5.30 10.13 -25.01
C GLU A 159 6.24 10.88 -25.97
N SER A 160 6.04 10.67 -27.26
CA SER A 160 6.73 11.41 -28.31
C SER A 160 6.27 12.86 -28.36
N GLY A 161 7.16 13.78 -28.73
CA GLY A 161 6.80 15.16 -29.04
C GLY A 161 6.09 15.30 -30.39
N GLU A 162 5.35 16.39 -30.59
CA GLU A 162 4.66 16.68 -31.85
C GLU A 162 5.65 17.02 -32.98
N ASP A 163 5.35 16.55 -34.18
CA ASP A 163 6.16 16.75 -35.38
C ASP A 163 6.21 18.22 -35.83
N ILE A 164 7.24 18.53 -36.63
CA ILE A 164 7.41 19.81 -37.31
C ILE A 164 6.16 20.15 -38.14
N SER A 165 5.67 21.39 -38.06
CA SER A 165 4.50 21.85 -38.81
C SER A 165 4.85 22.96 -39.79
N SER A 166 4.19 22.95 -40.96
CA SER A 166 4.25 24.07 -41.91
C SER A 166 3.46 25.30 -41.43
N ASN A 167 2.64 25.15 -40.39
CA ASN A 167 1.98 26.28 -39.74
C ASN A 167 2.97 26.98 -38.78
N LYS A 168 3.60 28.04 -39.27
CA LYS A 168 4.59 28.82 -38.52
C LYS A 168 4.11 29.47 -37.22
N THR A 169 2.80 29.50 -36.96
CA THR A 169 2.22 30.00 -35.70
C THR A 169 1.81 28.88 -34.74
N GLN A 170 1.88 27.62 -35.18
CA GLN A 170 1.62 26.47 -34.34
C GLN A 170 2.79 26.27 -33.38
N ILE A 171 2.45 26.06 -32.11
CA ILE A 171 3.38 25.57 -31.10
C ILE A 171 3.18 24.06 -31.10
N ASN A 172 4.24 23.33 -31.45
CA ASN A 172 4.20 21.87 -31.43
C ASN A 172 4.53 21.41 -30.01
N SER A 173 3.60 20.71 -29.39
CA SER A 173 3.68 20.33 -27.99
C SER A 173 4.80 19.33 -27.74
N GLY A 174 5.52 19.49 -26.63
CA GLY A 174 6.37 18.44 -26.10
C GLY A 174 5.54 17.22 -25.68
N GLY A 175 6.15 16.04 -25.69
CA GLY A 175 5.52 14.81 -25.21
C GLY A 175 5.21 14.89 -23.72
N GLU A 176 4.13 14.24 -23.30
CA GLU A 176 3.76 14.13 -21.90
C GLU A 176 4.50 12.98 -21.19
N GLY A 177 4.96 13.25 -19.98
CA GLY A 177 5.60 12.27 -19.12
C GLY A 177 4.58 11.45 -18.34
N ARG A 178 5.01 10.28 -17.84
CA ARG A 178 4.17 9.36 -17.05
C ARG A 178 4.97 8.81 -15.88
N CYS A 179 4.29 8.46 -14.79
CA CYS A 179 4.93 7.82 -13.63
C CYS A 179 6.13 8.63 -13.08
N ALA A 180 6.02 9.95 -12.92
CA ALA A 180 7.11 10.87 -12.59
C ALA A 180 8.19 11.08 -13.68
N GLY A 181 7.95 10.64 -14.91
CA GLY A 181 8.68 11.09 -16.09
C GLY A 181 8.36 12.55 -16.40
N ALA A 182 9.36 13.33 -16.79
CA ALA A 182 9.18 14.75 -17.06
C ALA A 182 8.71 15.04 -18.50
N ARG A 183 7.94 16.12 -18.65
CA ARG A 183 7.42 16.60 -19.93
C ARG A 183 8.54 17.10 -20.85
N GLY A 184 8.40 16.85 -22.15
CA GLY A 184 9.26 17.43 -23.19
C GLY A 184 9.02 18.94 -23.39
N GLY A 185 9.99 19.62 -23.99
CA GLY A 185 9.89 21.05 -24.34
C GLY A 185 9.01 21.28 -25.57
N ASP A 186 8.28 22.38 -25.57
CA ASP A 186 7.45 22.79 -26.71
C ASP A 186 8.33 23.38 -27.83
N GLY A 187 8.01 23.04 -29.08
CA GLY A 187 8.70 23.52 -30.26
C GLY A 187 8.44 25.01 -30.54
N GLY A 188 9.40 25.67 -31.16
CA GLY A 188 9.35 27.09 -31.46
C GLY A 188 8.42 27.44 -32.62
N SER A 189 7.95 28.67 -32.66
CA SER A 189 7.14 29.25 -33.74
C SER A 189 7.63 30.66 -34.08
N ASP A 190 7.00 31.34 -35.05
CA ASP A 190 7.28 32.74 -35.39
C ASP A 190 7.05 33.71 -34.22
N ILE A 191 6.21 33.32 -33.25
CA ILE A 191 5.74 34.19 -32.17
C ILE A 191 6.16 33.72 -30.78
N VAL A 192 6.60 32.47 -30.65
CA VAL A 192 6.96 31.86 -29.37
C VAL A 192 8.30 31.14 -29.53
N ILE A 193 9.24 31.44 -28.64
CA ILE A 193 10.51 30.71 -28.56
C ILE A 193 10.25 29.28 -28.04
N PRO A 194 10.99 28.26 -28.52
CA PRO A 194 10.89 26.91 -27.97
C PRO A 194 11.23 26.89 -26.47
N THR A 195 10.82 25.85 -25.77
CA THR A 195 11.11 25.65 -24.35
C THR A 195 12.02 24.46 -24.10
N ALA A 196 12.79 24.51 -23.02
CA ALA A 196 13.57 23.37 -22.55
C ALA A 196 12.65 22.26 -22.04
N GLY A 197 13.14 21.03 -22.05
CA GLY A 197 12.47 19.92 -21.38
C GLY A 197 12.44 20.12 -19.87
N SER A 198 11.46 19.52 -19.20
CA SER A 198 11.40 19.52 -17.74
C SER A 198 12.45 18.58 -17.15
N ALA A 199 12.99 18.92 -15.98
CA ALA A 199 13.89 18.04 -15.23
C ALA A 199 13.12 16.84 -14.65
N GLY A 200 13.70 15.64 -14.75
CA GLY A 200 13.13 14.42 -14.19
C GLY A 200 13.27 14.29 -12.67
N GLY A 201 14.18 15.07 -12.06
CA GLY A 201 14.42 15.04 -10.62
C GLY A 201 15.56 15.96 -10.18
N ALA A 202 16.05 15.77 -8.96
CA ALA A 202 17.18 16.53 -8.45
C ALA A 202 18.48 16.15 -9.18
N ASN A 203 19.34 17.14 -9.47
CA ASN A 203 20.66 16.98 -10.12
C ASN A 203 20.66 16.61 -11.61
N VAL A 204 19.49 16.30 -12.19
CA VAL A 204 19.33 16.14 -13.65
C VAL A 204 18.58 17.33 -14.21
N SER A 205 18.78 17.64 -15.49
CA SER A 205 18.03 18.68 -16.20
C SER A 205 17.41 18.11 -17.47
N GLY A 206 16.34 18.75 -17.92
CA GLY A 206 15.86 18.52 -19.28
C GLY A 206 16.87 19.01 -20.31
N GLY A 207 16.66 18.61 -21.57
CA GLY A 207 17.42 19.12 -22.69
C GLY A 207 17.07 20.58 -22.97
N GLU A 208 18.07 21.39 -23.27
CA GLU A 208 17.86 22.79 -23.64
C GLU A 208 17.18 22.89 -25.00
N TRP A 209 16.47 23.99 -25.23
CA TRP A 209 15.84 24.26 -26.51
C TRP A 209 16.88 24.60 -27.59
N GLY A 210 16.54 24.36 -28.86
CA GLY A 210 17.39 24.71 -30.00
C GLY A 210 17.41 26.23 -30.24
N PRO A 211 18.56 26.92 -30.27
CA PRO A 211 18.60 28.37 -30.47
C PRO A 211 17.97 28.83 -31.80
N ALA A 212 17.59 30.11 -31.92
CA ALA A 212 16.97 30.61 -33.15
C ALA A 212 17.94 30.53 -34.34
N GLY A 213 17.57 29.77 -35.39
CA GLY A 213 18.34 29.68 -36.63
C GLY A 213 17.89 30.72 -37.66
N LEU A 214 18.83 31.46 -38.26
CA LEU A 214 18.52 32.62 -39.10
C LEU A 214 18.95 32.52 -40.58
N ALA A 215 19.66 31.45 -41.01
CA ALA A 215 20.15 31.37 -42.40
C ALA A 215 20.27 29.96 -43.01
N THR A 216 20.51 28.90 -42.23
CA THR A 216 20.73 27.54 -42.76
C THR A 216 19.62 26.55 -42.41
N GLY A 217 18.89 26.82 -41.32
CA GLY A 217 17.88 25.94 -40.75
C GLY A 217 17.57 26.36 -39.32
N GLY A 218 16.45 25.90 -38.77
CA GLY A 218 16.14 25.94 -37.34
C GLY A 218 16.94 24.86 -36.62
N GLN A 219 17.45 25.17 -35.44
CA GLN A 219 18.32 24.30 -34.65
C GLN A 219 17.51 23.28 -33.86
N GLY A 220 18.03 22.05 -33.76
CA GLY A 220 17.40 20.98 -33.01
C GLY A 220 17.45 21.19 -31.49
N GLY A 221 16.52 20.60 -30.74
CA GLY A 221 16.53 20.61 -29.27
C GLY A 221 17.53 19.62 -28.67
N GLY A 222 17.99 19.85 -27.44
CA GLY A 222 18.91 18.95 -26.74
C GLY A 222 18.22 17.72 -26.16
N GLY A 223 18.96 16.62 -26.02
CA GLY A 223 18.45 15.40 -25.36
C GLY A 223 18.27 15.57 -23.84
N GLY A 224 17.27 14.90 -23.27
CA GLY A 224 17.00 14.93 -21.83
C GLY A 224 18.09 14.25 -21.00
N GLY A 225 18.44 14.84 -19.85
CA GLY A 225 19.36 14.25 -18.88
C GLY A 225 18.70 13.19 -18.00
N GLY A 226 19.49 12.28 -17.42
CA GLY A 226 18.96 11.18 -16.62
C GLY A 226 19.93 10.65 -15.58
N TYR A 227 19.49 9.56 -14.97
CA TYR A 227 20.21 8.85 -13.91
C TYR A 227 20.93 7.66 -14.54
N THR A 228 22.16 7.86 -14.99
CA THR A 228 22.97 6.81 -15.63
C THR A 228 24.02 6.29 -14.66
N LYS A 229 24.41 5.02 -14.76
CA LYS A 229 25.54 4.50 -13.96
C LYS A 229 26.88 5.11 -14.39
N ALA A 230 27.78 5.27 -13.44
CA ALA A 230 29.14 5.71 -13.74
C ALA A 230 29.87 4.75 -14.71
N GLY A 231 30.50 5.28 -15.75
CA GLY A 231 31.32 4.51 -16.71
C GLY A 231 30.59 3.92 -17.92
N LEU A 232 29.26 4.10 -18.02
CA LEU A 232 28.51 3.78 -19.25
C LEU A 232 28.50 5.00 -20.18
N ALA A 233 28.73 4.75 -21.48
CA ALA A 233 29.18 5.74 -22.46
C ALA A 233 28.05 6.42 -23.26
N GLU A 234 26.80 6.35 -22.82
CA GLU A 234 25.68 6.91 -23.58
C GLU A 234 24.93 7.98 -22.78
N ASP A 235 25.66 9.04 -22.48
CA ASP A 235 25.12 10.30 -22.00
C ASP A 235 24.18 10.92 -23.05
N ALA A 236 23.30 11.81 -22.61
CA ALA A 236 22.51 12.60 -23.54
C ALA A 236 23.43 13.33 -24.53
N VAL A 237 23.05 13.29 -25.80
CA VAL A 237 23.85 13.83 -26.91
C VAL A 237 23.17 15.11 -27.39
N GLU A 238 23.96 16.11 -27.74
CA GLU A 238 23.48 17.29 -28.45
C GLU A 238 22.91 16.88 -29.82
N GLY A 239 22.00 17.70 -30.36
CA GLY A 239 21.56 17.52 -31.74
C GLY A 239 22.74 17.69 -32.71
N ASP A 240 22.92 16.73 -33.62
CA ASP A 240 23.89 16.85 -34.72
C ASP A 240 23.21 17.46 -35.94
N ASP A 241 23.94 18.24 -36.73
CA ASP A 241 23.42 18.77 -37.98
C ASP A 241 24.37 18.47 -39.13
N SER A 242 23.83 17.84 -40.17
CA SER A 242 24.52 17.68 -41.45
C SER A 242 24.61 18.99 -42.27
N THR A 243 23.94 20.07 -41.85
CA THR A 243 23.75 21.34 -42.58
C THR A 243 24.18 22.64 -41.86
N GLY A 244 24.66 22.59 -40.61
CA GLY A 244 25.38 23.68 -39.90
C GLY A 244 24.74 24.43 -38.70
N GLY A 245 23.54 24.10 -38.22
CA GLY A 245 22.93 24.59 -36.98
C GLY A 245 23.33 23.76 -35.74
N ALA A 246 23.69 24.41 -34.63
CA ALA A 246 24.02 23.69 -33.39
C ALA A 246 22.77 23.11 -32.72
N GLY A 247 22.78 21.86 -32.25
CA GLY A 247 21.72 21.34 -31.40
C GLY A 247 21.67 22.02 -30.02
N GLY A 248 20.52 21.93 -29.35
CA GLY A 248 20.37 22.32 -27.96
C GLY A 248 21.31 21.51 -27.06
N VAL A 249 21.76 22.14 -25.97
CA VAL A 249 22.65 21.49 -24.99
C VAL A 249 21.91 20.32 -24.33
N ALA A 250 22.58 19.17 -24.26
CA ALA A 250 22.07 18.00 -23.56
C ALA A 250 21.86 18.28 -22.06
N GLY A 251 20.83 17.67 -21.47
CA GLY A 251 20.56 17.79 -20.04
C GLY A 251 21.66 17.20 -19.16
N THR A 252 21.81 17.71 -17.94
CA THR A 252 22.81 17.22 -16.98
C THR A 252 22.50 15.79 -16.56
N GLN A 253 23.54 14.96 -16.51
CA GLN A 253 23.47 13.60 -15.99
C GLN A 253 23.81 13.60 -14.51
N PHE A 254 23.11 12.77 -13.74
CA PHE A 254 23.53 12.42 -12.40
C PHE A 254 23.95 10.95 -12.38
N ARG A 255 25.21 10.72 -12.00
CA ARG A 255 25.74 9.36 -11.88
C ARG A 255 25.49 8.89 -10.45
N ASP A 256 24.55 7.97 -10.32
CA ASP A 256 24.14 7.39 -9.05
C ASP A 256 23.92 5.90 -9.24
N ASP A 257 24.74 5.12 -8.56
CA ASP A 257 24.66 3.67 -8.61
C ASP A 257 23.70 3.14 -7.53
N GLY A 258 23.16 3.99 -6.64
CA GLY A 258 22.47 3.58 -5.42
C GLY A 258 21.05 4.07 -5.21
N PHE A 259 20.39 3.41 -4.25
CA PHE A 259 19.05 3.76 -3.75
C PHE A 259 19.06 4.88 -2.70
N ALA A 260 20.24 5.44 -2.40
CA ALA A 260 20.41 6.31 -1.25
C ALA A 260 19.64 7.64 -1.33
N ILE A 261 19.04 8.01 -2.47
CA ILE A 261 18.52 9.37 -2.65
C ILE A 261 17.11 9.34 -3.25
N ALA A 262 16.13 9.47 -2.36
CA ALA A 262 14.99 10.32 -2.68
C ALA A 262 15.53 11.64 -3.23
N PRO A 263 15.11 12.07 -4.43
CA PRO A 263 13.79 11.76 -4.97
C PRO A 263 13.76 10.56 -5.94
N TRP A 264 12.77 9.71 -5.71
CA TRP A 264 12.26 8.69 -6.63
C TRP A 264 11.80 9.41 -7.90
N SER A 265 12.65 9.45 -8.92
CA SER A 265 12.47 10.30 -10.09
C SER A 265 12.57 9.51 -11.40
N GLY A 266 11.79 9.96 -12.39
CA GLY A 266 11.89 9.49 -13.77
C GLY A 266 13.00 10.21 -14.55
N GLY A 267 13.04 9.95 -15.85
CA GLY A 267 13.90 10.64 -16.81
C GLY A 267 13.44 12.06 -17.09
N SER A 268 14.36 12.92 -17.52
CA SER A 268 14.05 14.28 -17.96
C SER A 268 13.53 14.31 -19.40
N GLY A 269 12.74 15.33 -19.74
CA GLY A 269 12.29 15.56 -21.12
C GLY A 269 13.39 16.16 -22.02
N GLY A 270 13.29 15.92 -23.32
CA GLY A 270 14.11 16.60 -24.34
C GLY A 270 13.61 18.01 -24.62
N GLY A 271 14.49 18.89 -25.12
CA GLY A 271 14.14 20.28 -25.47
C GLY A 271 13.39 20.39 -26.80
N GLY A 272 12.62 21.46 -26.99
CA GLY A 272 11.96 21.77 -28.26
C GLY A 272 12.95 22.29 -29.32
N GLY A 273 12.70 21.96 -30.59
CA GLY A 273 13.45 22.51 -31.72
C GLY A 273 13.00 23.94 -32.07
N SER A 274 13.86 24.75 -32.68
CA SER A 274 13.47 26.11 -33.11
C SER A 274 12.74 26.13 -34.44
N ALA A 275 11.91 27.16 -34.60
CA ALA A 275 11.29 27.49 -35.87
C ALA A 275 12.33 27.93 -36.91
N PHE A 276 11.96 27.78 -38.19
CA PHE A 276 12.69 28.35 -39.30
C PHE A 276 11.90 29.51 -39.91
N THR A 277 12.48 30.70 -39.88
CA THR A 277 11.78 31.97 -40.17
C THR A 277 12.47 32.83 -41.24
N ASP A 278 13.44 32.27 -41.97
CA ASP A 278 14.23 33.03 -42.97
C ASP A 278 13.34 33.60 -44.07
N LEU A 279 13.24 34.94 -44.14
CA LEU A 279 12.45 35.65 -45.14
C LEU A 279 12.91 35.38 -46.58
N GLY A 280 14.14 34.90 -46.78
CA GLY A 280 14.68 34.47 -48.07
C GLY A 280 14.13 33.13 -48.57
N ASP A 281 13.51 32.33 -47.69
CA ASP A 281 12.97 31.00 -48.00
C ASP A 281 11.59 30.76 -47.37
N PRO A 282 10.56 31.55 -47.76
CA PRO A 282 9.22 31.49 -47.16
C PRO A 282 8.49 30.17 -47.45
N ALA A 283 8.92 29.42 -48.47
CA ALA A 283 8.32 28.13 -48.82
C ALA A 283 8.64 27.04 -47.79
N ASN A 284 9.71 27.23 -47.00
CA ASN A 284 10.18 26.26 -46.01
C ASN A 284 9.99 26.75 -44.56
N HIS A 285 9.22 27.83 -44.36
CA HIS A 285 8.83 28.29 -43.02
C HIS A 285 8.08 27.21 -42.27
N SER A 286 8.50 26.94 -41.03
CA SER A 286 7.94 25.88 -40.21
C SER A 286 8.19 26.12 -38.72
N SER A 287 7.28 25.62 -37.89
CA SER A 287 7.49 25.51 -36.44
C SER A 287 8.41 24.33 -36.11
N GLY A 288 9.20 24.46 -35.05
CA GLY A 288 10.08 23.39 -34.58
C GLY A 288 9.33 22.21 -33.97
N GLY A 289 9.96 21.04 -33.93
CA GLY A 289 9.38 19.85 -33.30
C GLY A 289 9.35 19.96 -31.78
N GLY A 290 8.36 19.34 -31.14
CA GLY A 290 8.31 19.18 -29.68
C GLY A 290 9.31 18.15 -29.20
N GLY A 291 9.88 18.33 -28.01
CA GLY A 291 10.77 17.36 -27.36
C GLY A 291 10.01 16.14 -26.85
N GLY A 292 10.66 14.98 -26.81
CA GLY A 292 10.11 13.76 -26.23
C GLY A 292 10.12 13.79 -24.69
N ALA A 293 9.14 13.16 -24.07
CA ALA A 293 9.06 13.08 -22.60
C ALA A 293 10.07 12.09 -22.02
N GLY A 294 10.45 12.28 -20.74
CA GLY A 294 11.22 11.29 -20.02
C GLY A 294 10.39 10.06 -19.62
N GLY A 295 11.05 8.90 -19.54
CA GLY A 295 10.46 7.67 -18.99
C GLY A 295 10.22 7.78 -17.49
N GLY A 296 9.22 7.06 -16.98
CA GLY A 296 8.81 7.13 -15.58
C GLY A 296 9.63 6.28 -14.60
N LEU A 297 9.20 6.28 -13.35
CA LEU A 297 9.68 5.39 -12.30
C LEU A 297 8.67 4.26 -12.06
N ILE A 298 9.18 3.03 -12.10
CA ILE A 298 8.47 1.81 -11.75
C ILE A 298 9.20 1.16 -10.56
N TYR A 299 8.49 0.96 -9.46
CA TYR A 299 8.96 0.20 -8.31
C TYR A 299 8.04 -0.99 -8.06
N ILE A 300 8.62 -2.19 -8.00
CA ILE A 300 7.90 -3.43 -7.70
C ILE A 300 8.63 -4.15 -6.57
N ALA A 301 7.97 -4.33 -5.43
CA ALA A 301 8.46 -5.14 -4.32
C ALA A 301 7.53 -6.33 -4.07
N SER A 302 8.11 -7.52 -3.96
CA SER A 302 7.41 -8.79 -3.79
C SER A 302 7.91 -9.53 -2.55
N GLY A 303 7.01 -9.98 -1.69
CA GLY A 303 7.30 -10.94 -0.60
C GLY A 303 7.44 -12.38 -1.12
N GLY A 304 7.00 -12.65 -2.35
CA GLY A 304 7.24 -13.89 -3.09
C GLY A 304 8.23 -13.70 -4.23
N ASN A 305 7.98 -14.39 -5.35
CA ASN A 305 8.77 -14.30 -6.57
C ASN A 305 8.30 -13.13 -7.45
N ILE A 306 9.15 -12.71 -8.40
CA ILE A 306 8.74 -11.92 -9.56
C ILE A 306 9.05 -12.71 -10.82
N LEU A 307 8.02 -13.01 -11.62
CA LEU A 307 8.13 -13.60 -12.94
C LEU A 307 7.69 -12.59 -14.00
N ILE A 308 8.63 -12.14 -14.84
CA ILE A 308 8.32 -11.45 -16.10
C ILE A 308 8.35 -12.51 -17.18
N SER A 309 7.18 -13.00 -17.61
CA SER A 309 7.08 -14.10 -18.55
C SER A 309 7.56 -13.70 -19.96
N ALA A 310 7.68 -14.66 -20.88
CA ALA A 310 8.22 -14.41 -22.22
C ALA A 310 7.42 -13.39 -23.06
N THR A 311 6.14 -13.16 -22.73
CA THR A 311 5.31 -12.10 -23.34
C THR A 311 5.25 -10.83 -22.49
N GLY A 312 5.76 -10.90 -21.26
CA GLY A 312 5.78 -9.83 -20.29
C GLY A 312 6.77 -8.73 -20.66
N SER A 313 6.40 -7.48 -20.37
CA SER A 313 7.28 -6.33 -20.53
C SER A 313 7.08 -5.28 -19.43
N VAL A 314 8.18 -4.68 -18.98
CA VAL A 314 8.18 -3.55 -18.04
C VAL A 314 8.96 -2.41 -18.68
N LEU A 315 8.28 -1.32 -19.04
CA LEU A 315 8.82 -0.28 -19.91
C LEU A 315 8.78 1.09 -19.23
N ALA A 316 9.93 1.75 -19.16
CA ALA A 316 10.13 3.11 -18.68
C ALA A 316 11.01 3.88 -19.67
N ASN A 317 10.74 3.78 -20.97
CA ASN A 317 11.56 4.36 -22.01
C ASN A 317 11.33 5.87 -22.17
N GLY A 318 12.34 6.60 -22.63
CA GLY A 318 12.18 7.98 -23.07
C GLY A 318 11.38 8.06 -24.38
N GLY A 319 10.58 9.11 -24.50
CA GLY A 319 9.83 9.45 -25.71
C GLY A 319 10.74 10.05 -26.78
N THR A 320 10.39 9.82 -28.04
CA THR A 320 11.12 10.40 -29.17
C THR A 320 10.80 11.87 -29.37
N GLY A 321 11.78 12.68 -29.75
CA GLY A 321 11.51 14.05 -30.20
C GLY A 321 10.73 14.07 -31.51
N GLY A 322 9.88 15.07 -31.69
CA GLY A 322 9.13 15.31 -32.91
C GLY A 322 10.04 15.76 -34.05
N GLY A 323 9.81 15.23 -35.25
CA GLY A 323 10.65 15.49 -36.41
C GLY A 323 9.99 15.03 -37.70
N THR A 324 10.42 15.59 -38.82
CA THR A 324 9.89 15.17 -40.12
C THR A 324 10.95 15.32 -41.18
N LEU A 325 11.29 14.20 -41.82
CA LEU A 325 12.07 14.19 -43.05
C LEU A 325 11.20 14.74 -44.18
N GLY A 326 11.51 15.93 -44.68
CA GLY A 326 10.64 16.64 -45.63
C GLY A 326 11.35 17.79 -46.34
N THR A 327 10.63 18.86 -46.71
CA THR A 327 11.24 20.10 -47.22
C THR A 327 11.40 21.18 -46.15
N LEU A 328 10.71 21.00 -45.01
CA LEU A 328 10.71 21.94 -43.89
C LEU A 328 12.11 21.98 -43.24
N LYS A 329 12.51 23.17 -42.81
CA LYS A 329 13.85 23.44 -42.30
C LYS A 329 13.87 23.84 -40.83
N ALA A 330 12.77 23.66 -40.09
CA ALA A 330 12.81 23.84 -38.63
C ALA A 330 13.58 22.70 -37.96
N GLY A 331 14.03 22.93 -36.73
CA GLY A 331 14.77 21.94 -35.96
C GLY A 331 13.86 20.85 -35.38
N GLY A 332 14.40 19.64 -35.26
CA GLY A 332 13.76 18.53 -34.57
C GLY A 332 13.79 18.71 -33.05
N GLY A 333 12.82 18.14 -32.34
CA GLY A 333 12.83 18.10 -30.88
C GLY A 333 13.85 17.08 -30.34
N GLY A 334 14.42 17.32 -29.17
CA GLY A 334 15.29 16.35 -28.49
C GLY A 334 14.51 15.17 -27.90
N GLY A 335 15.14 14.00 -27.82
CA GLY A 335 14.58 12.81 -27.17
C GLY A 335 14.63 12.88 -25.65
N GLY A 336 13.64 12.31 -24.98
CA GLY A 336 13.62 12.22 -23.51
C GLY A 336 14.55 11.14 -22.97
N ALA A 337 14.96 11.27 -21.71
CA ALA A 337 15.76 10.26 -21.04
C ALA A 337 14.93 9.03 -20.67
N GLY A 338 15.58 7.87 -20.56
CA GLY A 338 14.98 6.69 -19.93
C GLY A 338 14.71 6.90 -18.44
N GLY A 339 13.78 6.12 -17.90
CA GLY A 339 13.31 6.20 -16.53
C GLY A 339 14.07 5.33 -15.53
N SER A 340 13.42 5.01 -14.41
CA SER A 340 13.97 4.15 -13.36
C SER A 340 13.09 2.91 -13.18
N ILE A 341 13.66 1.72 -13.25
CA ILE A 341 12.97 0.46 -12.94
C ILE A 341 13.64 -0.20 -11.74
N ILE A 342 12.87 -0.54 -10.73
CA ILE A 342 13.35 -1.16 -9.49
C ILE A 342 12.49 -2.38 -9.21
N LEU A 343 13.13 -3.55 -9.19
CA LEU A 343 12.50 -4.83 -8.91
C LEU A 343 13.14 -5.45 -7.68
N PHE A 344 12.30 -5.80 -6.71
CA PHE A 344 12.70 -6.45 -5.48
C PHE A 344 11.84 -7.68 -5.23
N ALA A 345 12.46 -8.81 -4.90
CA ALA A 345 11.76 -10.01 -4.45
C ALA A 345 12.44 -10.63 -3.24
N ALA A 346 11.64 -11.09 -2.28
CA ALA A 346 12.14 -11.97 -1.21
C ALA A 346 12.37 -13.42 -1.69
N GLY A 347 11.70 -13.81 -2.77
CA GLY A 347 11.98 -15.03 -3.54
C GLY A 347 12.92 -14.77 -4.71
N ASP A 348 12.65 -15.45 -5.82
CA ASP A 348 13.45 -15.36 -7.06
C ASP A 348 12.89 -14.30 -8.02
N ILE A 349 13.77 -13.63 -8.78
CA ILE A 349 13.39 -12.83 -9.94
C ILE A 349 13.81 -13.54 -11.23
N ASN A 350 12.81 -13.91 -12.03
CA ASN A 350 13.01 -14.55 -13.32
C ASN A 350 12.47 -13.67 -14.47
N ILE A 351 13.37 -13.21 -15.33
CA ILE A 351 13.05 -12.29 -16.44
C ILE A 351 13.20 -13.03 -17.77
N LEU A 352 12.09 -13.60 -18.24
CA LEU A 352 11.99 -14.27 -19.55
C LEU A 352 11.55 -13.30 -20.66
N GLY A 353 10.86 -12.21 -20.30
CA GLY A 353 10.41 -11.15 -21.19
C GLY A 353 11.40 -9.99 -21.32
N SER A 354 10.91 -8.76 -21.32
CA SER A 354 11.74 -7.54 -21.40
C SER A 354 11.56 -6.58 -20.23
N VAL A 355 12.66 -5.95 -19.82
CA VAL A 355 12.70 -4.82 -18.89
C VAL A 355 13.50 -3.71 -19.54
N SER A 356 12.90 -2.54 -19.73
CA SER A 356 13.41 -1.52 -20.64
C SER A 356 13.35 -0.11 -20.08
N ALA A 357 14.50 0.57 -20.06
CA ALA A 357 14.64 1.96 -19.63
C ALA A 357 15.58 2.73 -20.58
N LEU A 358 15.37 2.54 -21.88
CA LEU A 358 16.12 3.17 -22.95
C LEU A 358 15.81 4.67 -23.06
N HIS A 359 16.73 5.41 -23.67
CA HIS A 359 16.47 6.78 -24.10
C HIS A 359 15.47 6.85 -25.25
N GLY A 360 14.95 8.06 -25.45
CA GLY A 360 14.32 8.47 -26.68
C GLY A 360 15.33 9.05 -27.67
N ASN A 361 15.12 8.76 -28.95
CA ASN A 361 15.86 9.40 -30.03
C ASN A 361 15.37 10.84 -30.25
N GLY A 362 16.27 11.72 -30.66
CA GLY A 362 15.87 13.03 -31.17
C GLY A 362 15.12 12.93 -32.50
N GLY A 363 14.30 13.94 -32.79
CA GLY A 363 13.58 14.06 -34.04
C GLY A 363 14.53 14.43 -35.18
N VAL A 364 14.40 13.75 -36.32
CA VAL A 364 15.24 13.99 -37.50
C VAL A 364 14.60 15.09 -38.38
N SER A 365 15.39 16.06 -38.84
CA SER A 365 14.91 17.17 -39.67
C SER A 365 15.97 17.69 -40.65
N ASN A 366 15.58 18.58 -41.58
CA ASN A 366 16.56 19.28 -42.44
C ASN A 366 17.08 20.59 -41.83
N GLY A 367 16.55 21.02 -40.69
CA GLY A 367 17.04 22.23 -40.01
C GLY A 367 18.19 21.94 -39.07
N GLY A 368 18.07 20.83 -38.34
CA GLY A 368 19.00 20.28 -37.37
C GLY A 368 18.32 19.17 -36.59
N ASP A 369 19.02 18.04 -36.38
CA ASP A 369 18.43 16.92 -35.66
C ASP A 369 18.35 17.23 -34.16
N GLY A 370 17.35 16.66 -33.50
CA GLY A 370 17.28 16.67 -32.05
C GLY A 370 18.36 15.81 -31.43
N GLY A 371 18.81 16.22 -30.24
CA GLY A 371 19.69 15.45 -29.39
C GLY A 371 19.01 14.19 -28.86
N ARG A 372 19.80 13.16 -28.57
CA ARG A 372 19.32 11.89 -28.00
C ARG A 372 19.30 11.98 -26.48
N GLY A 373 18.25 11.48 -25.83
CA GLY A 373 18.20 11.41 -24.37
C GLY A 373 19.24 10.47 -23.79
N SER A 374 19.44 10.50 -22.48
CA SER A 374 20.27 9.50 -21.80
C SER A 374 19.51 8.22 -21.48
N TYR A 375 20.23 7.13 -21.26
CA TYR A 375 19.64 5.93 -20.69
C TYR A 375 19.06 6.21 -19.28
N GLY A 376 18.11 5.37 -18.91
CA GLY A 376 17.65 5.24 -17.55
C GLY A 376 18.49 4.27 -16.74
N ARG A 377 17.91 3.77 -15.64
CA ARG A 377 18.51 2.79 -14.74
C ARG A 377 17.55 1.65 -14.43
N THR A 378 18.10 0.45 -14.29
CA THR A 378 17.35 -0.74 -13.86
C THR A 378 18.10 -1.40 -12.72
N TRP A 379 17.42 -1.56 -11.59
CA TRP A 379 17.95 -2.27 -10.42
C TRP A 379 17.06 -3.47 -10.11
N VAL A 380 17.71 -4.62 -9.94
CA VAL A 380 17.07 -5.87 -9.60
C VAL A 380 17.79 -6.46 -8.40
N GLN A 381 17.04 -6.76 -7.35
CA GLN A 381 17.53 -7.46 -6.18
C GLN A 381 16.59 -8.60 -5.83
N ASP A 382 17.13 -9.80 -5.74
CA ASP A 382 16.41 -10.99 -5.28
C ASP A 382 17.24 -11.75 -4.25
N LYS A 383 16.73 -12.91 -3.83
CA LYS A 383 17.42 -13.78 -2.88
C LYS A 383 18.77 -14.29 -3.39
N ASP A 384 18.92 -14.44 -4.70
CA ASP A 384 20.09 -15.01 -5.36
C ASP A 384 20.71 -13.99 -6.35
N VAL A 385 21.25 -14.45 -7.48
CA VAL A 385 21.65 -13.56 -8.60
C VAL A 385 20.53 -13.59 -9.62
N PRO A 386 19.94 -12.44 -9.99
CA PRO A 386 18.84 -12.41 -10.95
C PRO A 386 19.24 -13.09 -12.26
N SER A 387 18.33 -13.89 -12.81
CA SER A 387 18.54 -14.56 -14.10
C SER A 387 17.62 -13.94 -15.17
N GLY A 388 18.18 -13.67 -16.37
CA GLY A 388 17.36 -13.24 -17.51
C GLY A 388 17.97 -12.15 -18.40
N ASN A 389 17.14 -11.70 -19.35
CA ASN A 389 17.48 -10.68 -20.33
C ASN A 389 17.20 -9.28 -19.78
N LEU A 390 18.10 -8.78 -18.93
CA LEU A 390 18.10 -7.36 -18.58
C LEU A 390 18.71 -6.55 -19.73
N GLU A 391 18.13 -5.39 -20.00
CA GLU A 391 18.68 -4.49 -21.02
C GLU A 391 20.10 -4.02 -20.68
N THR A 392 20.86 -3.76 -21.74
CA THR A 392 22.16 -3.12 -21.62
C THR A 392 21.98 -1.60 -21.78
N PRO A 393 22.48 -0.78 -20.82
CA PRO A 393 23.32 -1.22 -19.72
C PRO A 393 22.53 -1.60 -18.45
N ILE A 394 22.91 -2.73 -17.86
CA ILE A 394 22.43 -3.13 -16.54
C ILE A 394 23.17 -2.29 -15.51
N THR A 395 22.44 -1.45 -14.78
CA THR A 395 23.00 -0.69 -13.65
C THR A 395 22.96 -1.57 -12.39
N GLN A 396 23.82 -2.58 -12.33
CA GLN A 396 24.03 -3.33 -11.08
C GLN A 396 24.89 -2.49 -10.13
N LEU A 397 24.52 -2.52 -8.84
CA LEU A 397 25.31 -1.99 -7.73
C LEU A 397 26.75 -2.52 -7.74
N ASN A 398 27.65 -1.83 -7.04
CA ASN A 398 29.01 -2.36 -6.82
C ASN A 398 28.96 -3.63 -5.95
N LEU A 399 28.07 -3.65 -4.97
CA LEU A 399 27.67 -4.85 -4.22
C LEU A 399 26.14 -4.88 -4.12
N PRO A 400 25.46 -5.90 -4.67
CA PRO A 400 23.99 -5.97 -4.66
C PRO A 400 23.39 -6.13 -3.25
N GLY A 401 24.16 -6.70 -2.31
CA GLY A 401 23.66 -7.08 -0.99
C GLY A 401 22.93 -8.41 -1.00
N GLU A 402 22.38 -8.80 0.15
CA GLU A 402 21.63 -10.04 0.36
C GLU A 402 20.24 -9.74 0.91
N ILE A 403 19.22 -10.47 0.46
CA ILE A 403 17.89 -10.40 1.06
C ILE A 403 17.86 -11.20 2.34
N LYS A 404 17.48 -10.52 3.42
CA LYS A 404 17.40 -11.09 4.77
C LYS A 404 16.12 -10.64 5.45
N TYR A 405 15.73 -11.39 6.47
CA TYR A 405 14.81 -10.91 7.48
C TYR A 405 15.59 -10.10 8.52
N GLU A 406 14.97 -9.03 9.00
CA GLU A 406 15.58 -8.21 10.04
C GLU A 406 15.68 -9.00 11.35
N THR A 407 16.86 -8.99 11.96
CA THR A 407 17.08 -9.55 13.30
C THR A 407 16.95 -8.45 14.32
N GLY A 408 16.27 -8.74 15.43
CA GLY A 408 15.97 -7.73 16.43
C GLY A 408 15.17 -8.30 17.58
N VAL A 409 15.07 -7.51 18.64
CA VAL A 409 14.30 -7.83 19.85
C VAL A 409 13.07 -6.94 19.90
N ASP A 410 11.99 -7.47 20.48
CA ASP A 410 10.77 -6.75 20.83
C ASP A 410 10.01 -6.10 19.66
N TYR A 411 10.05 -6.70 18.45
CA TYR A 411 9.15 -6.30 17.37
C TYR A 411 7.70 -6.41 17.83
N GLN A 412 6.99 -5.31 17.79
CA GLN A 412 5.69 -5.21 18.43
C GLN A 412 4.53 -5.35 17.42
N VAL A 413 3.54 -6.16 17.78
CA VAL A 413 2.21 -6.15 17.14
C VAL A 413 1.16 -5.93 18.21
N ILE A 414 0.27 -4.96 18.00
CA ILE A 414 -0.86 -4.65 18.88
C ILE A 414 -2.14 -4.74 18.08
N SER A 415 -3.13 -5.44 18.62
CA SER A 415 -4.45 -5.54 18.00
C SER A 415 -5.25 -4.24 18.13
N GLY A 416 -6.27 -4.07 17.30
CA GLY A 416 -7.39 -3.19 17.59
C GLY A 416 -8.16 -3.66 18.83
N ALA A 417 -9.03 -2.79 19.37
CA ALA A 417 -9.88 -3.17 20.50
C ALA A 417 -10.92 -4.22 20.04
N ILE A 418 -10.90 -5.38 20.67
CA ILE A 418 -11.82 -6.50 20.39
C ILE A 418 -12.94 -6.46 21.42
N ASP A 419 -14.19 -6.36 20.95
CA ASP A 419 -15.37 -6.40 21.81
C ASP A 419 -15.70 -7.85 22.17
N LEU A 420 -15.60 -8.18 23.46
CA LEU A 420 -15.88 -9.53 23.96
C LEU A 420 -17.38 -9.77 24.17
N LEU A 421 -18.23 -8.77 23.91
CA LEU A 421 -19.68 -8.82 24.07
C LEU A 421 -20.11 -9.27 25.49
N ASN A 422 -19.23 -9.08 26.46
CA ASN A 422 -19.39 -9.50 27.85
C ASN A 422 -18.73 -8.46 28.77
N THR A 423 -19.30 -8.22 29.95
CA THR A 423 -18.75 -7.28 30.95
C THR A 423 -17.86 -7.96 32.00
N GLN A 424 -17.84 -9.28 32.03
CA GLN A 424 -17.01 -10.11 32.93
C GLN A 424 -16.49 -11.36 32.20
N PRO A 425 -15.76 -11.22 31.08
CA PRO A 425 -15.13 -12.37 30.44
C PRO A 425 -14.17 -13.05 31.42
N GLU A 426 -14.17 -14.39 31.41
CA GLU A 426 -13.20 -15.20 32.14
C GLU A 426 -12.35 -15.93 31.09
N VAL A 427 -11.06 -15.61 31.02
CA VAL A 427 -10.17 -16.25 30.04
C VAL A 427 -9.86 -17.66 30.51
N THR A 428 -10.09 -18.63 29.64
CA THR A 428 -9.91 -20.06 29.94
C THR A 428 -8.70 -20.65 29.22
N ALA A 429 -8.36 -20.10 28.06
CA ALA A 429 -7.17 -20.46 27.32
C ALA A 429 -6.67 -19.28 26.49
N ALA A 430 -5.36 -19.21 26.32
CA ALA A 430 -4.72 -18.36 25.34
C ALA A 430 -3.60 -19.17 24.71
N SER A 431 -3.55 -19.18 23.38
CA SER A 431 -2.57 -19.96 22.63
C SER A 431 -2.04 -19.17 21.43
N LEU A 432 -0.83 -19.50 21.04
CA LEU A 432 -0.13 -18.94 19.89
C LEU A 432 0.29 -20.11 19.00
N VAL A 433 0.08 -19.97 17.70
CA VAL A 433 0.60 -20.89 16.70
C VAL A 433 1.79 -20.21 16.04
N SER A 434 2.99 -20.62 16.45
CA SER A 434 4.25 -20.17 15.87
C SER A 434 4.89 -21.27 15.04
N GLU A 435 5.39 -20.92 13.88
CA GLU A 435 6.24 -21.77 13.06
C GLU A 435 7.70 -21.36 13.28
N ASN A 436 8.60 -22.35 13.40
CA ASN A 436 10.03 -22.15 13.60
C ASN A 436 10.43 -21.39 14.88
N SER A 437 9.81 -21.73 16.01
CA SER A 437 10.12 -21.16 17.34
C SER A 437 11.57 -21.40 17.83
N VAL A 438 12.39 -22.14 17.09
CA VAL A 438 13.82 -22.36 17.40
C VAL A 438 14.64 -21.09 17.17
N ASN A 439 14.15 -20.19 16.32
CA ASN A 439 14.89 -19.04 15.82
C ASN A 439 14.46 -17.70 16.45
N GLY A 440 13.77 -17.76 17.59
CA GLY A 440 13.27 -16.56 18.27
C GLY A 440 12.43 -16.86 19.51
N SER A 441 11.76 -15.82 20.02
CA SER A 441 10.78 -15.94 21.09
C SER A 441 9.60 -14.99 20.86
N VAL A 442 8.45 -15.32 21.44
CA VAL A 442 7.24 -14.49 21.39
C VAL A 442 6.68 -14.34 22.80
N ASP A 443 6.54 -13.10 23.26
CA ASP A 443 5.73 -12.81 24.44
C ASP A 443 4.33 -12.43 23.99
N PHE A 444 3.35 -13.26 24.37
CA PHE A 444 1.94 -13.02 24.12
C PHE A 444 1.30 -12.40 25.37
N GLU A 445 0.88 -11.14 25.25
CA GLU A 445 0.28 -10.36 26.32
C GLU A 445 -1.15 -9.94 25.99
N LEU A 446 -1.94 -9.75 27.04
CA LEU A 446 -3.30 -9.24 26.96
C LEU A 446 -3.44 -7.96 27.80
N ALA A 447 -4.31 -7.06 27.34
CA ALA A 447 -4.78 -5.93 28.11
C ALA A 447 -6.30 -5.79 27.95
N PHE A 448 -6.95 -5.27 28.98
CA PHE A 448 -8.40 -5.26 29.10
C PHE A 448 -8.90 -3.87 29.47
N SER A 449 -10.02 -3.44 28.89
CA SER A 449 -10.58 -2.10 29.13
C SER A 449 -12.10 -2.05 29.08
N ALA A 450 -12.67 -1.08 29.80
CA ALA A 450 -14.09 -0.74 29.70
C ALA A 450 -14.42 0.17 28.50
N SER A 451 -13.41 0.66 27.78
CA SER A 451 -13.50 1.59 26.64
C SER A 451 -12.71 1.07 25.44
N THR A 452 -13.06 1.52 24.24
CA THR A 452 -12.29 1.29 23.01
C THR A 452 -11.13 2.28 22.84
N ALA A 453 -11.01 3.28 23.71
CA ALA A 453 -9.97 4.30 23.62
C ALA A 453 -8.57 3.70 23.88
N GLU A 454 -7.60 4.01 23.02
CA GLU A 454 -6.27 3.41 23.03
C GLU A 454 -5.55 3.56 24.38
N GLU A 455 -5.62 4.75 24.98
CA GLU A 455 -4.99 5.08 26.26
C GLU A 455 -5.57 4.32 27.46
N SER A 456 -6.71 3.67 27.29
CA SER A 456 -7.38 2.91 28.36
C SER A 456 -6.84 1.49 28.52
N PHE A 457 -6.10 0.97 27.53
CA PHE A 457 -5.44 -0.34 27.60
C PHE A 457 -4.09 -0.22 28.29
N THR A 458 -4.12 -0.31 29.62
CA THR A 458 -2.93 -0.31 30.49
C THR A 458 -2.76 -1.64 31.19
N GLY A 459 -1.56 -1.89 31.75
CA GLY A 459 -1.32 -3.11 32.54
C GLY A 459 -1.27 -4.38 31.70
N TRP A 460 -0.55 -4.34 30.57
CA TRP A 460 -0.22 -5.53 29.79
C TRP A 460 0.41 -6.62 30.66
N GLN A 461 -0.11 -7.84 30.57
CA GLN A 461 0.41 -9.00 31.27
C GLN A 461 0.41 -10.20 30.32
N ALA A 462 1.30 -11.17 30.57
CA ALA A 462 1.33 -12.43 29.82
C ALA A 462 -0.07 -13.06 29.77
N ALA A 463 -0.49 -13.55 28.61
CA ALA A 463 -1.83 -14.10 28.41
C ALA A 463 -2.15 -15.25 29.38
N SER A 464 -1.13 -16.03 29.74
CA SER A 464 -1.21 -17.10 30.74
C SER A 464 -1.57 -16.62 32.15
N SER A 465 -1.30 -15.35 32.49
CA SER A 465 -1.65 -14.77 33.80
C SER A 465 -3.14 -14.47 33.96
N PHE A 466 -3.90 -14.46 32.85
CA PHE A 466 -5.34 -14.23 32.86
C PHE A 466 -6.16 -15.53 32.89
N ILE A 467 -5.53 -16.70 32.85
CA ILE A 467 -6.25 -17.97 32.94
C ILE A 467 -6.93 -18.06 34.32
N ASP A 468 -8.24 -18.27 34.32
CA ASP A 468 -9.11 -18.23 35.51
C ASP A 468 -9.19 -16.85 36.20
N ALA A 469 -8.74 -15.79 35.53
CA ALA A 469 -8.94 -14.41 35.97
C ALA A 469 -10.24 -13.86 35.38
N VAL A 470 -10.93 -13.00 36.15
CA VAL A 470 -12.16 -12.32 35.72
C VAL A 470 -11.89 -10.83 35.51
N PRO A 471 -11.38 -10.41 34.33
CA PRO A 471 -11.35 -9.01 33.94
C PRO A 471 -12.77 -8.45 33.85
N ARG A 472 -13.07 -7.40 34.63
CA ARG A 472 -14.41 -6.76 34.68
C ARG A 472 -14.58 -5.70 33.58
N THR A 473 -14.31 -6.09 32.35
CA THR A 473 -14.11 -5.17 31.22
C THR A 473 -14.63 -5.79 29.94
N ARG A 474 -15.09 -4.94 29.01
CA ARG A 474 -15.75 -5.38 27.77
C ARG A 474 -14.78 -5.60 26.61
N PHE A 475 -13.72 -4.82 26.56
CA PHE A 475 -12.80 -4.82 25.44
C PHE A 475 -11.48 -5.47 25.83
N MET A 476 -10.88 -6.15 24.88
CA MET A 476 -9.57 -6.79 24.98
C MET A 476 -8.69 -6.32 23.85
N LYS A 477 -7.39 -6.22 24.13
CA LYS A 477 -6.35 -6.18 23.11
C LYS A 477 -5.33 -7.28 23.38
N PHE A 478 -4.71 -7.76 22.32
CA PHE A 478 -3.48 -8.52 22.42
C PHE A 478 -2.28 -7.69 21.98
N ARG A 479 -1.13 -8.04 22.56
CA ARG A 479 0.18 -7.57 22.14
C ARG A 479 1.11 -8.75 22.01
N LEU A 480 1.85 -8.78 20.90
CA LEU A 480 2.92 -9.73 20.65
C LEU A 480 4.24 -8.96 20.65
N LEU A 481 5.22 -9.43 21.43
CA LEU A 481 6.60 -8.95 21.37
C LEU A 481 7.43 -10.08 20.77
N VAL A 482 7.95 -9.86 19.57
CA VAL A 482 8.64 -10.88 18.78
C VAL A 482 10.13 -10.58 18.75
N ASN A 483 10.93 -11.56 19.15
CA ASN A 483 12.37 -11.54 19.03
C ASN A 483 12.78 -12.47 17.89
N ASN A 484 13.36 -11.92 16.83
CA ASN A 484 13.86 -12.68 15.69
C ASN A 484 15.39 -12.74 15.72
N THR A 485 15.94 -13.95 15.77
CA THR A 485 17.39 -14.19 15.88
C THR A 485 18.04 -14.77 14.63
N ASP A 486 17.25 -15.14 13.62
CA ASP A 486 17.72 -15.73 12.36
C ASP A 486 17.26 -14.86 11.18
N ASP A 487 18.21 -14.47 10.34
CA ASP A 487 18.00 -13.57 9.21
C ASP A 487 17.62 -14.30 7.90
N THR A 488 17.59 -15.63 7.93
CA THR A 488 17.34 -16.51 6.77
C THR A 488 16.10 -17.37 6.96
N THR A 489 15.86 -17.85 8.18
CA THR A 489 14.69 -18.65 8.58
C THR A 489 14.01 -17.98 9.77
N PRO A 490 13.23 -16.91 9.55
CA PRO A 490 12.72 -16.09 10.63
C PRO A 490 11.69 -16.86 11.46
N LEU A 491 11.48 -16.38 12.67
CA LEU A 491 10.30 -16.72 13.46
C LEU A 491 9.04 -16.18 12.75
N THR A 492 8.05 -17.03 12.53
CA THR A 492 6.78 -16.65 11.91
C THR A 492 5.60 -17.11 12.76
N LEU A 493 4.51 -16.35 12.73
CA LEU A 493 3.29 -16.67 13.50
C LEU A 493 2.14 -16.88 12.54
N SER A 494 1.47 -18.03 12.60
CA SER A 494 0.33 -18.37 11.72
C SER A 494 -1.03 -18.26 12.43
N GLY A 495 -1.04 -18.00 13.73
CA GLY A 495 -2.26 -17.58 14.40
C GLY A 495 -2.14 -17.42 15.89
N LEU A 496 -3.21 -16.95 16.50
CA LEU A 496 -3.43 -16.94 17.94
C LEU A 496 -4.90 -17.19 18.24
N SER A 497 -5.16 -17.67 19.45
CA SER A 497 -6.51 -17.79 19.96
C SER A 497 -6.60 -17.43 21.44
N VAL A 498 -7.72 -16.82 21.81
CA VAL A 498 -8.12 -16.56 23.19
C VAL A 498 -9.52 -17.11 23.39
N THR A 499 -9.63 -18.16 24.19
CA THR A 499 -10.91 -18.75 24.60
C THR A 499 -11.34 -18.15 25.92
N TYR A 500 -12.59 -17.71 26.00
CA TYR A 500 -13.15 -17.09 27.19
C TYR A 500 -14.60 -17.50 27.42
N ASN A 501 -15.02 -17.50 28.67
CA ASN A 501 -16.41 -17.75 29.05
C ASN A 501 -17.21 -16.44 28.97
N GLY A 502 -18.25 -16.46 28.15
CA GLY A 502 -19.26 -15.42 28.04
C GLY A 502 -20.33 -15.58 29.13
N TYR A 503 -20.47 -14.59 30.00
CA TYR A 503 -21.67 -14.42 30.81
C TYR A 503 -22.60 -13.49 30.04
N MET A 504 -23.50 -14.07 29.25
CA MET A 504 -24.58 -13.33 28.60
C MET A 504 -25.44 -12.70 29.69
N ARG A 505 -25.23 -11.40 29.95
CA ARG A 505 -26.19 -10.63 30.73
C ARG A 505 -27.30 -10.24 29.78
N GLU A 506 -28.54 -10.65 30.05
CA GLU A 506 -29.68 -10.14 29.30
C GLU A 506 -29.61 -8.61 29.29
N ASP A 507 -29.40 -8.02 28.11
CA ASP A 507 -29.42 -6.58 27.95
C ASP A 507 -30.80 -6.09 28.40
N PHE A 508 -30.82 -5.37 29.52
CA PHE A 508 -32.01 -4.62 29.91
C PHE A 508 -32.20 -3.52 28.86
N SER A 509 -33.07 -3.76 27.89
CA SER A 509 -33.44 -2.76 26.89
C SER A 509 -34.20 -1.62 27.57
N PHE A 510 -33.49 -0.58 28.00
CA PHE A 510 -34.13 0.68 28.41
C PHE A 510 -34.53 1.43 27.14
N THR A 511 -35.80 1.35 26.77
CA THR A 511 -36.34 2.17 25.68
C THR A 511 -36.23 3.64 26.08
N THR A 512 -35.56 4.43 25.25
CA THR A 512 -35.34 5.86 25.46
C THR A 512 -36.65 6.62 25.45
N GLY A 513 -37.07 7.08 26.63
CA GLY A 513 -38.16 8.03 26.79
C GLY A 513 -38.02 8.77 28.12
N CYS A 514 -37.74 10.08 28.06
CA CYS A 514 -38.03 10.98 29.18
C CYS A 514 -39.56 11.06 29.31
N GLY A 515 -40.18 10.06 29.92
CA GLY A 515 -41.64 9.94 29.98
C GLY A 515 -42.07 9.10 31.17
N SER A 516 -43.13 9.55 31.85
CA SER A 516 -43.75 8.84 32.97
C SER A 516 -44.11 7.40 32.58
N ILE A 517 -43.84 6.45 33.47
CA ILE A 517 -44.24 5.04 33.35
C ILE A 517 -45.77 5.00 33.18
N HIS A 518 -46.25 4.71 31.97
CA HIS A 518 -47.63 4.31 31.71
C HIS A 518 -47.64 2.82 31.41
N ASN A 519 -48.37 2.10 32.27
CA ASN A 519 -48.36 0.65 32.36
C ASN A 519 -49.46 0.08 31.45
N ASP A 520 -49.22 0.07 30.13
CA ASP A 520 -50.13 -0.53 29.15
C ASP A 520 -49.83 -2.02 28.87
N GLN A 521 -48.90 -2.60 29.63
CA GLN A 521 -48.75 -4.05 29.77
C GLN A 521 -48.96 -4.41 31.24
N PRO A 522 -49.64 -5.53 31.55
CA PRO A 522 -49.75 -5.98 32.93
C PRO A 522 -48.33 -6.12 33.49
N PRO A 523 -48.05 -5.57 34.68
CA PRO A 523 -46.70 -5.56 35.23
C PRO A 523 -46.16 -6.99 35.20
N PRO A 524 -44.88 -7.19 34.82
CA PRO A 524 -44.26 -8.51 34.89
C PRO A 524 -44.53 -9.06 36.28
N ILE A 525 -44.98 -10.31 36.35
CA ILE A 525 -45.61 -10.90 37.54
C ILE A 525 -44.77 -10.64 38.82
N GLY A 526 -43.44 -10.53 38.69
CA GLY A 526 -42.51 -10.14 39.75
C GLY A 526 -42.80 -8.80 40.46
N TRP A 527 -43.38 -7.80 39.80
CA TRP A 527 -43.76 -6.52 40.42
C TRP A 527 -45.01 -6.65 41.30
N VAL A 528 -45.97 -7.48 40.87
CA VAL A 528 -47.12 -7.85 41.71
C VAL A 528 -46.63 -8.56 42.97
N PHE A 529 -45.56 -9.36 42.88
CA PHE A 529 -44.94 -10.01 44.04
C PHE A 529 -44.21 -9.04 44.98
N PHE A 530 -43.55 -7.99 44.48
CA PHE A 530 -42.95 -6.94 45.33
C PHE A 530 -43.98 -6.15 46.15
N LEU A 531 -45.22 -6.02 45.65
CA LEU A 531 -46.33 -5.38 46.36
C LEU A 531 -47.07 -6.36 47.29
N ILE A 532 -47.24 -7.62 46.88
CA ILE A 532 -47.96 -8.63 47.65
C ILE A 532 -47.12 -9.17 48.81
N PHE A 533 -45.79 -9.26 48.69
CA PHE A 533 -44.93 -9.81 49.73
C PHE A 533 -44.97 -9.00 51.04
N PRO A 534 -44.77 -7.67 51.06
CA PRO A 534 -44.93 -6.88 52.28
C PRO A 534 -46.37 -6.87 52.80
N LEU A 535 -47.39 -6.96 51.92
CA LEU A 535 -48.79 -7.05 52.33
C LEU A 535 -49.12 -8.40 53.00
N MET A 536 -48.59 -9.51 52.48
CA MET A 536 -48.73 -10.84 53.10
C MET A 536 -47.92 -10.95 54.39
N LEU A 537 -46.74 -10.31 54.47
CA LEU A 537 -45.97 -10.19 55.70
C LEU A 537 -46.74 -9.37 56.75
N LEU A 538 -47.36 -8.26 56.36
CA LEU A 538 -48.21 -7.44 57.23
C LEU A 538 -49.45 -8.21 57.70
N LEU A 539 -50.11 -8.95 56.81
CA LEU A 539 -51.27 -9.78 57.15
C LEU A 539 -50.90 -10.92 58.10
N THR A 540 -49.79 -11.62 57.86
CA THR A 540 -49.31 -12.69 58.74
C THR A 540 -48.90 -12.16 60.11
N LEU A 541 -48.24 -11.00 60.19
CA LEU A 541 -47.94 -10.32 61.45
C LEU A 541 -49.22 -9.87 62.19
N ARG A 542 -50.24 -9.37 61.47
CA ARG A 542 -51.52 -8.99 62.07
C ARG A 542 -52.30 -10.16 62.68
N PHE A 543 -52.23 -11.33 62.07
CA PHE A 543 -52.85 -12.55 62.62
C PHE A 543 -52.10 -13.11 63.83
N LEU A 544 -50.79 -12.85 63.95
CA LEU A 544 -49.99 -13.21 65.13
C LEU A 544 -50.31 -12.33 66.36
N ASP A 545 -50.68 -11.05 66.17
CA ASP A 545 -51.05 -10.15 67.28
C ASP A 545 -52.46 -10.39 67.86
N ILE A 546 -53.40 -10.93 67.07
CA ILE A 546 -54.78 -11.16 67.52
C ILE A 546 -54.86 -12.25 68.60
N ASP A 547 -53.95 -13.23 68.58
CA ASP A 547 -53.90 -14.28 69.61
C ASP A 547 -53.27 -13.81 70.94
N PHE A 548 -52.48 -12.73 70.94
CA PHE A 548 -51.85 -12.21 72.17
C PHE A 548 -52.81 -11.36 73.01
N LEU A 549 -53.81 -10.70 72.39
CA LEU A 549 -54.82 -9.90 73.09
C LEU A 549 -56.02 -10.72 73.60
N SER A 550 -56.21 -11.95 73.13
CA SER A 550 -57.29 -12.85 73.62
C SER A 550 -56.96 -13.61 74.92
N GLN A 551 -55.78 -13.43 75.52
CA GLN A 551 -55.38 -14.08 76.78
C GLN A 551 -55.35 -13.14 78.00
N LYS A 552 -55.90 -11.92 77.90
CA LYS A 552 -56.01 -10.97 79.02
C LYS A 552 -57.44 -10.50 79.34
N ALA A 553 -58.44 -11.35 79.08
CA ALA A 553 -59.79 -11.23 79.62
C ALA A 553 -60.18 -12.53 80.33
#